data_AF-A0A9D6FAV2-F1
#
_entry.id   AF-A0A9D6FAV2-F1
#
_cell.length_a   1.000
_cell.length_b   1.000
_cell.length_c   1.000
_cell.angle_alpha   90.00
_cell.angle_beta   90.00
_cell.angle_gamma   90.00
#
_symmetry.space_group_name_H-M   'P 1'
#
loop_
_entity.id
_entity.type
_entity.pdbx_description
1 polymer ?
#
loop_
_entity_poly.entity_id
_entity_poly.type
_entity_poly.pdbx_seq_one_letter_code
_entity_poly.pdbx_strand_id
1 'polypeptide(L)'
;MAHAEGDTKSTGAYFSSALFSVGLAALAAAAIMNWQRSWMAFLFMGSDQFAFLIPAISVAFIGITLHSLCYAYFRGTLEISHANILQMVNMGVVPLLVFSVWRTTVEEVMYALGICWVTGSLIAMLFIPTRHTIASMVPAIKQLLRYGLPRVPGDFAMMGFLALPVTLVAHLSGVREAGYAAFGISVLTAIGSVFTPVGVVLLPQASRLVAKGALQEFKRNTLHLLKLGTGLALLITLAGEILAGPLITLYLGPEFFGMVGIFRIVILAALPYATYILLRNVIDAVHVRPVNMFNILISFAIFLGSSLAVQAVSGGLMHVLVSFVVGISALGILSGWETRKIFSGAEPA
;
A
#
# COMPACT_ATOMS: atom_id res chain seq x y z
N MET A 1 -19.66 -4.19 -7.56
CA MET A 1 -20.99 -3.56 -7.73
C MET A 1 -21.66 -3.95 -9.04
N ALA A 2 -20.98 -3.93 -10.20
CA ALA A 2 -21.57 -4.36 -11.48
C ALA A 2 -22.05 -5.84 -11.52
N HIS A 3 -21.38 -6.76 -10.80
CA HIS A 3 -21.77 -8.17 -10.80
C HIS A 3 -23.02 -8.51 -9.98
N ALA A 4 -23.53 -7.58 -9.17
CA ALA A 4 -24.79 -7.80 -8.44
C ALA A 4 -26.00 -7.84 -9.40
N GLU A 5 -25.85 -7.32 -10.63
CA GLU A 5 -26.93 -7.20 -11.62
C GLU A 5 -26.75 -8.12 -12.84
N GLY A 6 -25.67 -8.91 -12.93
CA GLY A 6 -25.47 -9.90 -14.01
C GLY A 6 -25.27 -9.31 -15.42
N ASP A 7 -25.10 -8.00 -15.56
CA ASP A 7 -24.95 -7.34 -16.87
C ASP A 7 -23.47 -7.20 -17.29
N THR A 8 -23.01 -8.11 -18.15
CA THR A 8 -21.66 -8.09 -18.72
C THR A 8 -21.41 -6.85 -19.60
N LYS A 9 -22.45 -6.25 -20.19
CA LYS A 9 -22.33 -5.02 -20.98
C LYS A 9 -22.02 -3.80 -20.11
N SER A 10 -22.52 -3.76 -18.87
CA SER A 10 -22.19 -2.70 -17.91
C SER A 10 -20.71 -2.75 -17.50
N THR A 11 -20.14 -3.95 -17.41
CA THR A 11 -18.81 -4.18 -16.82
C THR A 11 -17.67 -3.70 -17.72
N GLY A 12 -17.78 -3.89 -19.04
CA GLY A 12 -16.83 -3.33 -20.01
C GLY A 12 -16.87 -1.79 -20.10
N ALA A 13 -18.04 -1.19 -19.87
CA ALA A 13 -18.18 0.27 -19.80
C ALA A 13 -17.44 0.84 -18.58
N TYR A 14 -17.51 0.19 -17.41
CA TYR A 14 -16.73 0.60 -16.23
C TYR A 14 -15.23 0.51 -16.45
N PHE A 15 -14.74 -0.55 -17.09
CA PHE A 15 -13.31 -0.66 -17.39
C PHE A 15 -12.86 0.44 -18.35
N SER A 16 -13.60 0.65 -19.44
CA SER A 16 -13.29 1.70 -20.41
C SER A 16 -13.31 3.08 -19.77
N SER A 17 -14.30 3.36 -18.91
CA SER A 17 -14.38 4.58 -18.11
C SER A 17 -13.20 4.75 -17.17
N ALA A 18 -12.77 3.69 -16.47
CA ALA A 18 -11.64 3.73 -15.57
C ALA A 18 -10.32 3.93 -16.34
N LEU A 19 -10.13 3.21 -17.45
CA LEU A 19 -8.99 3.37 -18.34
C LEU A 19 -8.88 4.80 -18.87
N PHE A 20 -9.99 5.40 -19.29
CA PHE A 20 -9.98 6.79 -19.75
C PHE A 20 -9.69 7.77 -18.61
N SER A 21 -10.44 7.71 -17.50
CA SER A 21 -10.31 8.68 -16.41
C SER A 21 -8.99 8.55 -15.63
N VAL A 22 -8.64 7.34 -15.19
CA VAL A 22 -7.41 7.06 -14.44
C VAL A 22 -6.20 7.08 -15.37
N GLY A 23 -6.32 6.57 -16.59
CA GLY A 23 -5.23 6.62 -17.58
C GLY A 23 -4.89 8.05 -17.99
N LEU A 24 -5.90 8.92 -18.22
CA LEU A 24 -5.65 10.33 -18.49
C LEU A 24 -4.99 11.03 -17.30
N ALA A 25 -5.46 10.77 -16.07
CA ALA A 25 -4.83 11.31 -14.87
C ALA A 25 -3.38 10.84 -14.70
N ALA A 26 -3.10 9.57 -14.99
CA ALA A 26 -1.75 9.01 -14.89
C ALA A 26 -0.81 9.60 -15.97
N LEU A 27 -1.30 9.77 -17.20
CA LEU A 27 -0.54 10.43 -18.27
C LEU A 27 -0.29 11.90 -17.95
N ALA A 28 -1.29 12.62 -17.41
CA ALA A 28 -1.13 14.00 -16.98
C ALA A 28 -0.09 14.12 -15.85
N ALA A 29 -0.15 13.25 -14.85
CA ALA A 29 0.83 13.20 -13.77
C ALA A 29 2.24 12.89 -14.29
N ALA A 30 2.39 11.89 -15.17
CA ALA A 30 3.66 11.57 -15.82
C ALA A 30 4.20 12.75 -16.66
N ALA A 31 3.33 13.46 -17.38
CA ALA A 31 3.71 14.64 -18.14
C ALA A 31 4.20 15.78 -17.24
N ILE A 32 3.50 16.06 -16.13
CA ILE A 32 3.91 17.05 -15.13
C ILE A 32 5.27 16.65 -14.52
N MET A 33 5.44 15.37 -14.18
CA MET A 33 6.69 14.86 -13.62
C MET A 33 7.85 15.07 -14.60
N ASN A 34 7.64 14.77 -15.88
CA ASN A 34 8.67 14.92 -16.92
C ASN A 34 8.90 16.35 -17.36
N TRP A 35 7.94 17.26 -17.15
CA TRP A 35 8.12 18.68 -17.40
C TRP A 35 9.00 19.32 -16.32
N GLN A 36 8.82 18.93 -15.06
CA GLN A 36 9.58 19.47 -13.93
C GLN A 36 10.53 18.44 -13.29
N ARG A 37 11.37 17.78 -14.10
CA ARG A 37 12.22 16.66 -13.65
C ARG A 37 13.09 17.00 -12.44
N SER A 38 13.80 18.12 -12.47
CA SER A 38 14.69 18.52 -11.37
C SER A 38 13.93 18.79 -10.08
N TRP A 39 12.78 19.46 -10.17
CA TRP A 39 11.95 19.73 -8.99
C TRP A 39 11.32 18.45 -8.44
N MET A 40 10.88 17.52 -9.30
CA MET A 40 10.38 16.21 -8.89
C MET A 40 11.45 15.35 -8.22
N ALA A 41 12.67 15.33 -8.78
CA ALA A 41 13.78 14.60 -8.20
C ALA A 41 14.15 15.17 -6.83
N PHE A 42 14.22 16.50 -6.71
CA PHE A 42 14.39 17.15 -5.42
C PHE A 42 13.27 16.78 -4.45
N LEU A 43 11.99 16.88 -4.87
CA LEU A 43 10.84 16.61 -4.01
C LEU A 43 10.86 15.18 -3.45
N PHE A 44 11.04 14.16 -4.32
CA PHE A 44 10.92 12.76 -3.92
C PHE A 44 12.22 12.14 -3.39
N MET A 45 13.38 12.61 -3.86
CA MET A 45 14.69 12.00 -3.59
C MET A 45 15.66 12.91 -2.85
N GLY A 46 15.27 14.15 -2.53
CA GLY A 46 16.12 15.10 -1.80
C GLY A 46 17.21 15.78 -2.63
N SER A 47 17.36 15.42 -3.91
CA SER A 47 18.38 16.01 -4.78
C SER A 47 17.95 15.99 -6.25
N ASP A 48 18.27 17.05 -6.97
CA ASP A 48 18.05 17.20 -8.40
C ASP A 48 19.01 16.35 -9.26
N GLN A 49 20.12 15.86 -8.69
CA GLN A 49 21.06 14.97 -9.38
C GLN A 49 20.40 13.68 -9.89
N PHE A 50 19.25 13.31 -9.33
CA PHE A 50 18.47 12.15 -9.74
C PHE A 50 17.37 12.45 -10.77
N ALA A 51 17.40 13.63 -11.40
CA ALA A 51 16.44 14.02 -12.45
C ALA A 51 16.38 13.03 -13.62
N PHE A 52 17.49 12.32 -13.88
CA PHE A 52 17.56 11.27 -14.90
C PHE A 52 16.65 10.06 -14.61
N LEU A 53 16.29 9.80 -13.35
CA LEU A 53 15.39 8.69 -12.97
C LEU A 53 13.91 9.01 -13.19
N ILE A 54 13.53 10.28 -13.30
CA ILE A 54 12.12 10.69 -13.38
C ILE A 54 11.39 10.11 -14.60
N PRO A 55 11.99 10.09 -15.81
CA PRO A 55 11.40 9.41 -16.96
C PRO A 55 11.16 7.91 -16.71
N ALA A 56 12.14 7.20 -16.14
CA ALA A 56 12.01 5.76 -15.85
C ALA A 56 10.90 5.49 -14.81
N ILE A 57 10.84 6.30 -13.74
CA ILE A 57 9.76 6.25 -12.74
C ILE A 57 8.40 6.54 -13.36
N SER A 58 8.34 7.46 -14.33
CA SER A 58 7.09 7.78 -15.02
C SER A 58 6.57 6.60 -15.83
N VAL A 59 7.46 5.87 -16.52
CA VAL A 59 7.09 4.63 -17.23
C VAL A 59 6.61 3.56 -16.24
N ALA A 60 7.33 3.38 -15.12
CA ALA A 60 6.94 2.46 -14.06
C ALA A 60 5.57 2.83 -13.43
N PHE A 61 5.32 4.12 -13.21
CA PHE A 61 4.06 4.65 -12.70
C PHE A 61 2.88 4.39 -13.66
N ILE A 62 3.09 4.55 -14.96
CA ILE A 62 2.08 4.18 -15.97
C ILE A 62 1.84 2.67 -15.95
N GLY A 63 2.91 1.88 -15.90
CA GLY A 63 2.84 0.42 -15.85
C GLY A 63 2.06 -0.12 -14.64
N ILE A 64 2.36 0.37 -13.43
CA ILE A 64 1.67 -0.04 -12.21
C ILE A 64 0.20 0.41 -12.20
N THR A 65 -0.11 1.56 -12.82
CA THR A 65 -1.49 2.05 -12.97
C THR A 65 -2.28 1.13 -13.90
N LEU A 66 -1.74 0.81 -15.08
CA LEU A 66 -2.38 -0.13 -16.01
C LEU A 66 -2.56 -1.52 -15.40
N HIS A 67 -1.55 -2.00 -14.70
CA HIS A 67 -1.62 -3.26 -13.95
C HIS A 67 -2.77 -3.24 -12.95
N SER A 68 -2.86 -2.17 -12.14
CA SER A 68 -3.90 -2.02 -11.12
C SER A 68 -5.30 -2.00 -11.72
N LEU A 69 -5.49 -1.35 -12.87
CA LEU A 69 -6.77 -1.34 -13.60
C LEU A 69 -7.17 -2.74 -14.08
N CYS A 70 -6.25 -3.46 -14.74
CA CYS A 70 -6.51 -4.81 -15.24
C CYS A 70 -6.78 -5.80 -14.10
N TYR A 71 -5.95 -5.74 -13.04
CA TYR A 71 -6.10 -6.58 -11.87
C TYR A 71 -7.41 -6.29 -11.12
N ALA A 72 -7.81 -5.03 -10.99
CA ALA A 72 -9.09 -4.65 -10.40
C ALA A 72 -10.29 -5.13 -11.24
N TYR A 73 -10.18 -5.09 -12.58
CA TYR A 73 -11.19 -5.65 -13.47
C TYR A 73 -11.37 -7.14 -13.25
N PHE A 74 -10.31 -7.94 -13.41
CA PHE A 74 -10.39 -9.40 -13.28
C PHE A 74 -10.87 -9.84 -11.90
N ARG A 75 -10.41 -9.18 -10.82
CA ARG A 75 -10.97 -9.44 -9.48
C ARG A 75 -12.44 -9.05 -9.38
N GLY A 76 -12.83 -7.92 -9.96
CA GLY A 76 -14.20 -7.41 -9.94
C GLY A 76 -15.17 -8.27 -10.76
N THR A 77 -14.68 -8.96 -11.79
CA THR A 77 -15.43 -9.93 -12.61
C THR A 77 -15.34 -11.37 -12.11
N LEU A 78 -14.69 -11.59 -10.96
CA LEU A 78 -14.43 -12.91 -10.38
C LEU A 78 -13.58 -13.83 -11.28
N GLU A 79 -12.87 -13.28 -12.26
CA GLU A 79 -11.84 -13.97 -13.03
C GLU A 79 -10.53 -14.08 -12.25
N ILE A 80 -10.59 -14.75 -11.10
CA ILE A 80 -9.50 -14.83 -10.12
C ILE A 80 -8.23 -15.44 -10.73
N SER A 81 -8.37 -16.38 -11.68
CA SER A 81 -7.23 -16.96 -12.39
C SER A 81 -6.44 -15.91 -13.19
N HIS A 82 -7.12 -15.08 -14.00
CA HIS A 82 -6.46 -14.01 -14.76
C HIS A 82 -5.84 -12.97 -13.82
N ALA A 83 -6.54 -12.60 -12.75
CA ALA A 83 -6.03 -11.68 -11.74
C ALA A 83 -4.72 -12.21 -11.10
N ASN A 84 -4.72 -13.46 -10.67
CA ASN A 84 -3.57 -14.09 -10.02
C ASN A 84 -2.38 -14.28 -10.97
N ILE A 85 -2.63 -14.67 -12.23
CA ILE A 85 -1.58 -14.79 -13.24
C ILE A 85 -0.93 -13.42 -13.48
N LEU A 86 -1.73 -12.38 -13.69
CA LEU A 86 -1.20 -11.02 -13.89
C LEU A 86 -0.40 -10.53 -12.68
N GLN A 87 -0.90 -10.74 -11.46
CA GLN A 87 -0.21 -10.39 -10.21
C GLN A 87 1.12 -11.16 -10.08
N MET A 88 1.10 -12.48 -10.31
CA MET A 88 2.28 -13.33 -10.20
C MET A 88 3.35 -12.94 -11.22
N VAL A 89 2.95 -12.70 -12.48
CA VAL A 89 3.87 -12.30 -13.55
C VAL A 89 4.44 -10.92 -13.28
N ASN A 90 3.60 -9.89 -13.12
CA ASN A 90 4.09 -8.51 -13.00
C ASN A 90 4.75 -8.22 -11.63
N MET A 91 4.25 -8.76 -10.52
CA MET A 91 4.76 -8.43 -9.18
C MET A 91 5.75 -9.47 -8.62
N GLY A 92 5.74 -10.68 -9.15
CA GLY A 92 6.65 -11.75 -8.72
C GLY A 92 7.77 -11.99 -9.73
N VAL A 93 7.42 -12.48 -10.92
CA VAL A 93 8.41 -12.96 -11.91
C VAL A 93 9.19 -11.81 -12.55
N VAL A 94 8.50 -10.76 -13.01
CA VAL A 94 9.11 -9.63 -13.72
C VAL A 94 10.21 -8.97 -12.89
N PRO A 95 10.01 -8.58 -11.61
CA PRO A 95 11.08 -7.98 -10.82
C PRO A 95 12.30 -8.89 -10.68
N LEU A 96 12.10 -10.17 -10.39
CA LEU A 96 13.20 -11.14 -10.26
C LEU A 96 13.99 -11.26 -11.57
N LEU A 97 13.31 -11.36 -12.71
CA LEU A 97 13.95 -11.42 -14.02
C LEU A 97 14.69 -10.12 -14.32
N VAL A 98 14.06 -8.97 -14.09
CA VAL A 98 14.68 -7.67 -14.40
C VAL A 98 15.96 -7.47 -13.60
N PHE A 99 15.94 -7.69 -12.28
CA PHE A 99 17.13 -7.60 -11.43
C PHE A 99 18.20 -8.66 -11.76
N SER A 100 17.80 -9.82 -12.31
CA SER A 100 18.76 -10.85 -12.69
C SER A 100 19.51 -10.53 -13.99
N VAL A 101 18.84 -9.88 -14.96
CA VAL A 101 19.34 -9.62 -16.31
C VAL A 101 19.95 -8.21 -16.44
N TRP A 102 19.29 -7.17 -15.94
CA TRP A 102 19.77 -5.79 -15.98
C TRP A 102 20.42 -5.45 -14.64
N ARG A 103 21.74 -5.26 -14.63
CA ARG A 103 22.54 -5.00 -13.41
C ARG A 103 23.44 -3.77 -13.48
N THR A 104 23.41 -3.06 -14.60
CA THR A 104 24.37 -2.03 -14.98
C THR A 104 24.06 -0.69 -14.33
N THR A 105 22.82 -0.22 -14.42
CA THR A 105 22.40 1.05 -13.80
C THR A 105 20.99 0.96 -13.21
N VAL A 106 20.72 1.76 -12.17
CA VAL A 106 19.38 1.85 -11.55
C VAL A 106 18.35 2.35 -12.56
N GLU A 107 18.75 3.25 -13.45
CA GLU A 107 17.89 3.78 -14.51
C GLU A 107 17.41 2.66 -15.46
N GLU A 108 18.32 1.83 -15.96
CA GLU A 108 17.99 0.70 -16.83
C GLU A 108 17.05 -0.30 -16.16
N VAL A 109 17.30 -0.63 -14.89
CA VAL A 109 16.43 -1.51 -14.10
C VAL A 109 15.02 -0.92 -13.97
N MET A 110 14.91 0.38 -13.68
CA MET A 110 13.61 1.05 -13.55
C MET A 110 12.86 1.11 -14.88
N TYR A 111 13.56 1.38 -15.99
CA TYR A 111 12.96 1.32 -17.32
C TYR A 111 12.47 -0.09 -17.67
N ALA A 112 13.32 -1.10 -17.46
CA ALA A 112 12.97 -2.49 -17.75
C ALA A 112 11.75 -2.95 -16.93
N LEU A 113 11.70 -2.63 -15.62
CA LEU A 113 10.52 -2.86 -14.78
C LEU A 113 9.28 -2.20 -15.34
N GLY A 114 9.37 -0.90 -15.63
CA GLY A 114 8.22 -0.13 -16.12
C GLY A 114 7.71 -0.64 -17.46
N ILE A 115 8.61 -0.92 -18.41
CA ILE A 115 8.27 -1.48 -19.71
C ILE A 115 7.61 -2.85 -19.54
N CYS A 116 8.19 -3.76 -18.75
CA CYS A 116 7.59 -5.07 -18.51
C CYS A 116 6.20 -4.97 -17.86
N TRP A 117 5.99 -4.06 -16.91
CA TRP A 117 4.67 -3.82 -16.32
C TRP A 117 3.67 -3.26 -17.33
N VAL A 118 4.07 -2.31 -18.18
CA VAL A 118 3.23 -1.80 -19.27
C VAL A 118 2.88 -2.94 -20.22
N THR A 119 3.88 -3.68 -20.73
CA THR A 119 3.66 -4.78 -21.69
C THR A 119 2.78 -5.87 -21.10
N GLY A 120 3.06 -6.33 -19.88
CA GLY A 120 2.24 -7.35 -19.20
C GLY A 120 0.79 -6.89 -19.00
N SER A 121 0.58 -5.61 -18.70
CA SER A 121 -0.77 -5.05 -18.56
C SER A 121 -1.48 -4.87 -19.90
N LEU A 122 -0.77 -4.47 -20.97
CA LEU A 122 -1.33 -4.40 -22.32
C LEU A 122 -1.74 -5.78 -22.85
N ILE A 123 -0.96 -6.82 -22.56
CA ILE A 123 -1.32 -8.20 -22.89
C ILE A 123 -2.59 -8.60 -22.12
N ALA A 124 -2.66 -8.29 -20.81
CA ALA A 124 -3.85 -8.53 -20.01
C ALA A 124 -5.10 -7.82 -20.56
N MET A 125 -4.96 -6.60 -21.10
CA MET A 125 -6.07 -5.87 -21.71
C MET A 125 -6.68 -6.56 -22.94
N LEU A 126 -5.94 -7.44 -23.63
CA LEU A 126 -6.48 -8.20 -24.76
C LEU A 126 -7.60 -9.16 -24.34
N PHE A 127 -7.65 -9.53 -23.06
CA PHE A 127 -8.67 -10.40 -22.48
C PHE A 127 -9.87 -9.61 -21.92
N ILE A 128 -9.87 -8.27 -22.04
CA ILE A 128 -10.92 -7.41 -21.50
C ILE A 128 -11.79 -6.87 -22.65
N PRO A 129 -13.12 -7.09 -22.63
CA PRO A 129 -14.02 -6.53 -23.64
C PRO A 129 -14.15 -5.01 -23.51
N THR A 130 -13.64 -4.26 -24.50
CA THR A 130 -13.52 -2.78 -24.47
C THR A 130 -14.38 -2.03 -25.50
N ARG A 131 -15.39 -2.66 -26.12
CA ARG A 131 -16.16 -2.03 -27.22
C ARG A 131 -17.32 -1.16 -26.72
N HIS A 132 -17.02 0.02 -26.19
CA HIS A 132 -18.04 0.97 -25.70
C HIS A 132 -17.84 2.41 -26.19
N THR A 133 -18.95 3.12 -26.40
CA THR A 133 -18.96 4.52 -26.87
C THR A 133 -18.71 5.49 -25.71
N ILE A 134 -18.01 6.61 -25.96
CA ILE A 134 -17.75 7.68 -24.98
C ILE A 134 -19.00 8.13 -24.22
N ALA A 135 -20.16 8.22 -24.90
CA ALA A 135 -21.43 8.60 -24.26
C ALA A 135 -21.88 7.63 -23.15
N SER A 136 -21.56 6.33 -23.28
CA SER A 136 -21.86 5.31 -22.25
C SER A 136 -20.89 5.34 -21.07
N MET A 137 -19.75 6.04 -21.21
CA MET A 137 -18.69 6.08 -20.20
C MET A 137 -18.96 7.14 -19.12
N VAL A 138 -19.62 8.25 -19.46
CA VAL A 138 -19.84 9.38 -18.55
C VAL A 138 -20.61 8.99 -17.27
N PRO A 139 -21.74 8.25 -17.34
CA PRO A 139 -22.44 7.80 -16.13
C PRO A 139 -21.56 6.91 -15.24
N ALA A 140 -20.81 5.99 -15.86
CA ALA A 140 -19.88 5.11 -15.15
C ALA A 140 -18.73 5.89 -14.50
N ILE A 141 -18.18 6.93 -15.16
CA ILE A 141 -17.15 7.82 -14.56
C ILE A 141 -17.71 8.52 -13.33
N LYS A 142 -18.91 9.11 -13.42
CA LYS A 142 -19.55 9.78 -12.27
C LYS A 142 -19.73 8.83 -11.11
N GLN A 143 -20.15 7.60 -11.39
CA GLN A 143 -20.32 6.57 -10.38
C GLN A 143 -18.98 6.16 -9.75
N LEU A 144 -17.96 5.88 -10.56
CA LEU A 144 -16.61 5.54 -10.09
C LEU A 144 -16.03 6.66 -9.21
N LEU A 145 -16.15 7.92 -9.61
CA LEU A 145 -15.68 9.06 -8.83
C LEU A 145 -16.46 9.21 -7.52
N ARG A 146 -17.79 9.08 -7.54
CA ARG A 146 -18.63 9.17 -6.33
C ARG A 146 -18.26 8.10 -5.30
N TYR A 147 -17.88 6.90 -5.74
CA TYR A 147 -17.48 5.81 -4.85
C TYR A 147 -15.99 5.85 -4.46
N GLY A 148 -15.10 6.25 -5.38
CA GLY A 148 -13.66 6.26 -5.16
C GLY A 148 -13.20 7.47 -4.36
N LEU A 149 -13.65 8.67 -4.74
CA LEU A 149 -13.11 9.94 -4.22
C LEU A 149 -13.23 10.09 -2.69
N PRO A 150 -14.30 9.64 -2.00
CA PRO A 150 -14.37 9.71 -0.55
C PRO A 150 -13.32 8.87 0.19
N ARG A 151 -12.74 7.85 -0.48
CA ARG A 151 -11.72 6.96 0.11
C ARG A 151 -10.30 7.43 -0.13
N VAL A 152 -10.11 8.27 -1.15
CA VAL A 152 -8.82 8.80 -1.59
C VAL A 152 -8.01 9.41 -0.43
N PRO A 153 -8.56 10.28 0.44
CA PRO A 153 -7.76 10.88 1.53
C PRO A 153 -7.14 9.85 2.49
N GLY A 154 -7.84 8.77 2.81
CA GLY A 154 -7.34 7.71 3.68
C GLY A 154 -6.20 6.92 3.02
N ASP A 155 -6.34 6.60 1.73
CA ASP A 155 -5.28 5.93 0.98
C ASP A 155 -4.06 6.84 0.78
N PHE A 156 -4.26 8.14 0.53
CA PHE A 156 -3.17 9.12 0.47
C PHE A 156 -2.44 9.27 1.80
N ALA A 157 -3.16 9.31 2.92
CA ALA A 157 -2.53 9.37 4.24
C ALA A 157 -1.73 8.11 4.54
N MET A 158 -2.23 6.93 4.15
CA MET A 158 -1.50 5.66 4.29
C MET A 158 -0.27 5.59 3.37
N MET A 159 -0.40 6.02 2.11
CA MET A 159 0.75 6.13 1.21
C MET A 159 1.79 7.11 1.74
N GLY A 160 1.35 8.27 2.23
CA GLY A 160 2.20 9.25 2.91
C GLY A 160 2.91 8.65 4.11
N PHE A 161 2.22 7.81 4.89
CA PHE A 161 2.81 7.08 6.01
C PHE A 161 4.01 6.22 5.60
N LEU A 162 3.90 5.54 4.47
CA LEU A 162 4.94 4.62 3.98
C LEU A 162 6.03 5.33 3.17
N ALA A 163 5.69 6.43 2.49
CA ALA A 163 6.62 7.12 1.59
C ALA A 163 7.35 8.31 2.26
N LEU A 164 6.66 9.12 3.06
CA LEU A 164 7.26 10.34 3.63
C LEU A 164 8.45 10.10 4.55
N PRO A 165 8.50 9.05 5.41
CA PRO A 165 9.70 8.80 6.19
C PRO A 165 10.92 8.62 5.27
N VAL A 166 10.78 7.87 4.17
CA VAL A 166 11.84 7.67 3.18
C VAL A 166 12.23 8.99 2.53
N THR A 167 11.26 9.78 2.08
CA THR A 167 11.52 11.08 1.45
C THR A 167 12.22 12.04 2.41
N LEU A 168 11.75 12.17 3.65
CA LEU A 168 12.39 13.03 4.66
C LEU A 168 13.83 12.58 4.93
N VAL A 169 14.07 11.27 5.04
CA VAL A 169 15.43 10.73 5.18
C VAL A 169 16.30 11.10 3.97
N ALA A 170 15.75 11.04 2.75
CA ALA A 170 16.48 11.41 1.54
C ALA A 170 16.95 12.88 1.56
N HIS A 171 16.09 13.79 2.06
CA HIS A 171 16.42 15.21 2.22
C HIS A 171 17.44 15.46 3.35
N LEU A 172 17.41 14.69 4.44
CA LEU A 172 18.25 14.92 5.62
C LEU A 172 19.61 14.23 5.54
N SER A 173 19.69 13.06 4.90
CA SER A 173 20.87 12.17 4.97
C SER A 173 21.24 11.57 3.62
N GLY A 174 20.53 11.93 2.55
CA GLY A 174 20.80 11.46 1.20
C GLY A 174 20.15 10.12 0.85
N VAL A 175 20.23 9.77 -0.44
CA VAL A 175 19.49 8.63 -1.03
C VAL A 175 19.95 7.27 -0.50
N ARG A 176 21.20 7.13 -0.04
CA ARG A 176 21.70 5.87 0.51
C ARG A 176 20.94 5.47 1.79
N GLU A 177 20.86 6.37 2.76
CA GLU A 177 20.13 6.14 4.01
C GLU A 177 18.62 6.05 3.76
N ALA A 178 18.10 6.79 2.77
CA ALA A 178 16.72 6.65 2.34
C ALA A 178 16.43 5.25 1.78
N GLY A 179 17.37 4.67 1.03
CA GLY A 179 17.28 3.28 0.57
C GLY A 179 17.18 2.29 1.73
N TYR A 180 17.89 2.55 2.84
CA TYR A 180 17.82 1.70 4.04
C TYR A 180 16.46 1.81 4.72
N ALA A 181 15.93 3.03 4.86
CA ALA A 181 14.59 3.25 5.38
C ALA A 181 13.51 2.60 4.49
N ALA A 182 13.63 2.76 3.17
CA ALA A 182 12.71 2.18 2.19
C ALA A 182 12.71 0.66 2.24
N PHE A 183 13.88 0.03 2.42
CA PHE A 183 13.98 -1.41 2.61
C PHE A 183 13.25 -1.86 3.88
N GLY A 184 13.51 -1.21 5.03
CA GLY A 184 12.82 -1.53 6.28
C GLY A 184 11.29 -1.42 6.16
N ILE A 185 10.81 -0.34 5.53
CA ILE A 185 9.37 -0.13 5.30
C ILE A 185 8.81 -1.16 4.30
N SER A 186 9.58 -1.58 3.31
CA SER A 186 9.17 -2.64 2.37
C SER A 186 9.07 -4.01 3.06
N VAL A 187 9.96 -4.32 4.01
CA VAL A 187 9.84 -5.52 4.85
C VAL A 187 8.58 -5.41 5.72
N LEU A 188 8.31 -4.24 6.29
CA LEU A 188 7.10 -4.00 7.08
C LEU A 188 5.81 -4.25 6.27
N THR A 189 5.74 -3.74 5.02
CA THR A 189 4.59 -3.99 4.14
C THR A 189 4.47 -5.45 3.73
N ALA A 190 5.60 -6.13 3.49
CA ALA A 190 5.62 -7.57 3.24
C ALA A 190 5.06 -8.37 4.43
N ILE A 191 5.41 -8.01 5.66
CA ILE A 191 4.83 -8.61 6.87
C ILE A 191 3.32 -8.37 6.92
N GLY A 192 2.86 -7.14 6.65
CA GLY A 192 1.42 -6.82 6.57
C GLY A 192 0.68 -7.66 5.54
N SER A 193 1.31 -8.00 4.43
CA SER A 193 0.70 -8.81 3.35
C SER A 193 0.31 -10.22 3.83
N VAL A 194 1.07 -10.81 4.77
CA VAL A 194 0.78 -12.12 5.38
C VAL A 194 -0.59 -12.14 6.06
N PHE A 195 -1.03 -11.00 6.59
CA PHE A 195 -2.31 -10.86 7.29
C PHE A 195 -3.47 -10.45 6.37
N THR A 196 -3.20 -10.16 5.10
CA THR A 196 -4.24 -9.71 4.14
C THR A 196 -5.31 -10.79 3.84
N PRO A 197 -4.98 -12.09 3.69
CA PRO A 197 -5.98 -13.14 3.49
C PRO A 197 -7.01 -13.25 4.61
N VAL A 198 -6.64 -12.86 5.84
CA VAL A 198 -7.54 -12.84 6.99
C VAL A 198 -8.72 -11.92 6.72
N GLY A 199 -8.50 -10.76 6.10
CA GLY A 199 -9.56 -9.83 5.70
C GLY A 199 -10.55 -10.42 4.70
N VAL A 200 -10.03 -11.16 3.72
CA VAL A 200 -10.84 -11.77 2.64
C VAL A 200 -11.79 -12.83 3.20
N VAL A 201 -11.35 -13.62 4.18
CA VAL A 201 -12.18 -14.65 4.83
C VAL A 201 -13.09 -14.06 5.90
N LEU A 202 -12.62 -13.06 6.65
CA LEU A 202 -13.35 -12.50 7.79
C LEU A 202 -14.54 -11.64 7.38
N LEU A 203 -14.40 -10.79 6.36
CA LEU A 203 -15.45 -9.84 5.98
C LEU A 203 -16.80 -10.53 5.69
N PRO A 204 -16.87 -11.59 4.85
CA PRO A 204 -18.13 -12.27 4.57
C PRO A 204 -18.73 -12.97 5.80
N GLN A 205 -17.88 -13.50 6.69
CA GLN A 205 -18.33 -14.15 7.92
C GLN A 205 -18.84 -13.13 8.94
N ALA A 206 -18.11 -12.01 9.10
CA ALA A 206 -18.46 -10.89 9.96
C ALA A 206 -19.82 -10.30 9.58
N SER A 207 -20.00 -9.92 8.31
CA SER A 207 -21.26 -9.35 7.83
C SER A 207 -22.44 -10.32 7.99
N ARG A 208 -22.24 -11.63 7.77
CA ARG A 208 -23.28 -12.65 7.98
C ARG A 208 -23.65 -12.83 9.45
N LEU A 209 -22.67 -12.83 10.35
CA LEU A 209 -22.91 -13.01 11.79
C LEU A 209 -23.55 -11.76 12.41
N VAL A 210 -23.13 -10.57 11.99
CA VAL A 210 -23.75 -9.29 12.39
C VAL A 210 -25.20 -9.22 11.89
N ALA A 211 -25.47 -9.56 10.63
CA ALA A 211 -26.83 -9.56 10.07
C ALA A 211 -27.78 -10.56 10.76
N LYS A 212 -27.23 -11.64 11.36
CA LYS A 212 -27.99 -12.64 12.12
C LYS A 212 -28.10 -12.34 13.61
N GLY A 213 -27.57 -11.20 14.09
CA GLY A 213 -27.55 -10.86 15.52
C GLY A 213 -26.60 -11.75 16.36
N ALA A 214 -25.75 -12.56 15.73
CA ALA A 214 -24.83 -13.50 16.39
C ALA A 214 -23.53 -12.80 16.84
N LEU A 215 -23.66 -11.68 17.56
CA LEU A 215 -22.53 -10.82 17.95
C LEU A 215 -21.49 -11.54 18.81
N GLN A 216 -21.91 -12.48 19.65
CA GLN A 216 -21.00 -13.27 20.49
C GLN A 216 -20.09 -14.20 19.68
N GLU A 217 -20.63 -14.83 18.64
CA GLU A 217 -19.86 -15.70 17.76
C GLU A 217 -18.86 -14.89 16.92
N PHE A 218 -19.30 -13.72 16.42
CA PHE A 218 -18.43 -12.76 15.74
C PHE A 218 -17.27 -12.29 16.62
N LYS A 219 -17.56 -11.92 17.88
CA LYS A 219 -16.56 -11.51 18.87
C LYS A 219 -15.54 -12.62 19.14
N ARG A 220 -15.99 -13.86 19.34
CA ARG A 220 -15.11 -15.01 19.59
C ARG A 220 -14.16 -15.26 18.40
N ASN A 221 -14.70 -15.31 17.18
CA ASN A 221 -13.90 -15.57 15.98
C ASN A 221 -12.88 -14.45 15.73
N THR A 222 -13.30 -13.20 15.90
CA THR A 222 -12.41 -12.04 15.75
C THR A 222 -11.31 -12.04 16.81
N LEU A 223 -11.63 -12.34 18.07
CA LEU A 223 -10.62 -12.42 19.14
C LEU A 223 -9.63 -13.57 18.92
N HIS A 224 -10.06 -14.72 18.41
CA HIS A 224 -9.15 -15.81 18.06
C HIS A 224 -8.15 -15.40 16.98
N LEU A 225 -8.63 -14.75 15.91
CA LEU A 225 -7.75 -14.29 14.84
C LEU A 225 -6.84 -13.15 15.28
N LEU A 226 -7.34 -12.24 16.12
CA LEU A 226 -6.51 -11.21 16.73
C LEU A 226 -5.39 -11.83 17.56
N LYS A 227 -5.69 -12.81 18.43
CA LYS A 227 -4.67 -13.49 19.26
C LYS A 227 -3.63 -14.23 18.42
N LEU A 228 -4.05 -14.98 17.41
CA LEU A 228 -3.12 -15.71 16.53
C LEU A 228 -2.29 -14.74 15.70
N GLY A 229 -2.94 -13.72 15.12
CA GLY A 229 -2.29 -12.74 14.28
C GLY A 229 -1.30 -11.85 15.04
N THR A 230 -1.66 -11.36 16.23
CA THR A 230 -0.75 -10.59 17.08
C THR A 230 0.36 -11.45 17.66
N GLY A 231 0.08 -12.72 18.00
CA GLY A 231 1.11 -13.68 18.42
C GLY A 231 2.15 -13.93 17.33
N LEU A 232 1.70 -14.15 16.08
CA LEU A 232 2.60 -14.29 14.92
C LEU A 232 3.37 -13.00 14.66
N ALA A 233 2.71 -11.83 14.70
CA ALA A 233 3.36 -10.54 14.50
C ALA A 233 4.43 -10.26 15.57
N LEU A 234 4.15 -10.59 16.85
CA LEU A 234 5.12 -10.49 17.93
C LEU A 234 6.32 -11.40 17.69
N LEU A 235 6.09 -12.64 17.27
CA LEU A 235 7.17 -13.57 16.93
C LEU A 235 8.03 -13.03 15.78
N ILE A 236 7.41 -12.48 14.73
CA ILE A 236 8.11 -11.86 13.60
C ILE A 236 8.93 -10.64 14.07
N THR A 237 8.37 -9.76 14.90
CA THR A 237 9.09 -8.60 15.45
C THR A 237 10.30 -9.04 16.28
N LEU A 238 10.13 -9.99 17.20
CA LEU A 238 11.22 -10.48 18.05
C LEU A 238 12.29 -11.21 17.24
N ALA A 239 11.89 -12.07 16.30
CA ALA A 239 12.82 -12.75 15.41
C ALA A 239 13.58 -11.74 14.54
N GLY A 240 12.90 -10.72 14.02
CA GLY A 240 13.51 -9.65 13.25
C GLY A 240 14.53 -8.84 14.06
N GLU A 241 14.23 -8.50 15.32
CA GLU A 241 15.16 -7.82 16.23
C GLU A 241 16.44 -8.62 16.50
N ILE A 242 16.26 -9.89 16.85
CA ILE A 242 17.35 -10.80 17.22
C ILE A 242 18.20 -11.13 15.98
N LEU A 243 17.55 -11.40 14.85
CA LEU A 243 18.20 -11.85 13.61
C LEU A 243 18.54 -10.70 12.65
N ALA A 244 18.34 -9.44 13.01
CA ALA A 244 18.55 -8.28 12.12
C ALA A 244 19.93 -8.30 11.43
N GLY A 245 21.00 -8.47 12.21
CA GLY A 245 22.38 -8.54 11.69
C GLY A 245 22.59 -9.67 10.69
N PRO A 246 22.33 -10.93 11.08
CA PRO A 246 22.41 -12.07 10.17
C PRO A 246 21.53 -11.93 8.93
N LEU A 247 20.28 -11.48 9.06
CA LEU A 247 19.35 -11.33 7.94
C LEU A 247 19.84 -10.30 6.93
N ILE A 248 20.29 -9.14 7.39
CA ILE A 248 20.81 -8.09 6.50
C ILE A 248 22.10 -8.54 5.83
N THR A 249 23.02 -9.16 6.59
CA THR A 249 24.29 -9.64 6.03
C THR A 249 24.07 -10.75 5.02
N LEU A 250 23.11 -11.65 5.26
CA LEU A 250 22.77 -12.74 4.35
C LEU A 250 22.07 -12.24 3.08
N TYR A 251 21.15 -11.27 3.21
CA TYR A 251 20.31 -10.82 2.10
C TYR A 251 20.97 -9.73 1.25
N LEU A 252 21.59 -8.73 1.88
CA LEU A 252 22.17 -7.58 1.20
C LEU A 252 23.70 -7.62 1.10
N GLY A 253 24.35 -8.38 1.98
CA GLY A 253 25.81 -8.44 2.09
C GLY A 253 26.37 -7.65 3.28
N PRO A 254 27.63 -7.91 3.67
CA PRO A 254 28.27 -7.26 4.83
C PRO A 254 28.38 -5.74 4.73
N GLU A 255 28.47 -5.18 3.53
CA GLU A 255 28.58 -3.75 3.27
C GLU A 255 27.34 -2.93 3.68
N PHE A 256 26.22 -3.61 3.93
CA PHE A 256 24.96 -3.02 4.40
C PHE A 256 24.77 -3.11 5.92
N PHE A 257 25.80 -3.48 6.70
CA PHE A 257 25.68 -3.60 8.16
C PHE A 257 25.17 -2.30 8.84
N GLY A 258 25.45 -1.13 8.28
CA GLY A 258 24.91 0.15 8.75
C GLY A 258 23.38 0.23 8.78
N MET A 259 22.69 -0.57 7.95
CA MET A 259 21.23 -0.66 7.92
C MET A 259 20.64 -1.34 9.17
N VAL A 260 21.42 -2.14 9.90
CA VAL A 260 20.91 -2.96 11.02
C VAL A 260 20.18 -2.12 12.07
N GLY A 261 20.70 -0.94 12.40
CA GLY A 261 20.04 -0.03 13.35
C GLY A 261 18.70 0.50 12.83
N ILE A 262 18.65 0.89 11.56
CA ILE A 262 17.42 1.37 10.89
C ILE A 262 16.37 0.26 10.85
N PHE A 263 16.78 -0.95 10.46
CA PHE A 263 15.90 -2.10 10.39
C PHE A 263 15.29 -2.45 11.76
N ARG A 264 16.10 -2.44 12.82
CA ARG A 264 15.62 -2.66 14.19
C ARG A 264 14.57 -1.62 14.60
N ILE A 265 14.78 -0.35 14.30
CA ILE A 265 13.75 0.65 14.59
C ILE A 265 12.47 0.32 13.82
N VAL A 266 12.54 0.09 12.51
CA VAL A 266 11.34 -0.11 11.68
C VAL A 266 10.60 -1.41 12.01
N ILE A 267 11.29 -2.49 12.37
CA ILE A 267 10.65 -3.78 12.65
C ILE A 267 9.76 -3.74 13.89
N LEU A 268 9.99 -2.81 14.83
CA LEU A 268 9.09 -2.57 15.96
C LEU A 268 7.69 -2.13 15.50
N ALA A 269 7.58 -1.51 14.34
CA ALA A 269 6.29 -1.15 13.75
C ALA A 269 5.49 -2.37 13.23
N ALA A 270 6.12 -3.54 13.09
CA ALA A 270 5.46 -4.73 12.53
C ALA A 270 4.27 -5.21 13.37
N LEU A 271 4.40 -5.23 14.70
CA LEU A 271 3.33 -5.61 15.60
C LEU A 271 2.10 -4.68 15.52
N PRO A 272 2.24 -3.36 15.72
CA PRO A 272 1.10 -2.45 15.60
C PRO A 272 0.55 -2.38 14.17
N TYR A 273 1.39 -2.48 13.15
CA TYR A 273 0.94 -2.52 11.76
C TYR A 273 0.11 -3.77 11.45
N ALA A 274 0.57 -4.95 11.85
CA ALA A 274 -0.19 -6.19 11.70
C ALA A 274 -1.53 -6.13 12.44
N THR A 275 -1.54 -5.55 13.64
CA THR A 275 -2.77 -5.32 14.42
C THR A 275 -3.75 -4.44 13.65
N TYR A 276 -3.29 -3.34 13.07
CA TYR A 276 -4.11 -2.49 12.20
C TYR A 276 -4.66 -3.26 10.99
N ILE A 277 -3.83 -4.02 10.27
CA ILE A 277 -4.27 -4.79 9.08
C ILE A 277 -5.35 -5.82 9.43
N LEU A 278 -5.19 -6.53 10.55
CA LEU A 278 -6.16 -7.52 11.03
C LEU A 278 -7.51 -6.88 11.38
N LEU A 279 -7.47 -5.72 12.03
CA LEU A 279 -8.66 -5.05 12.54
C LEU A 279 -9.35 -4.14 11.52
N ARG A 280 -8.63 -3.67 10.49
CA ARG A 280 -9.16 -2.76 9.46
C ARG A 280 -10.47 -3.29 8.88
N ASN A 281 -10.45 -4.54 8.42
CA ASN A 281 -11.61 -5.18 7.79
C ASN A 281 -12.77 -5.40 8.75
N VAL A 282 -12.50 -5.60 10.05
CA VAL A 282 -13.52 -5.75 11.09
C VAL A 282 -14.22 -4.42 11.33
N ILE A 283 -13.44 -3.34 11.47
CA ILE A 283 -13.95 -1.98 11.69
C ILE A 283 -14.79 -1.52 10.50
N ASP A 284 -14.29 -1.74 9.28
CA ASP A 284 -15.00 -1.36 8.04
C ASP A 284 -16.28 -2.19 7.83
N ALA A 285 -16.38 -3.39 8.38
CA ALA A 285 -17.58 -4.23 8.29
C ALA A 285 -18.71 -3.79 9.23
N VAL A 286 -18.36 -3.14 10.35
CA VAL A 286 -19.33 -2.76 11.40
C VAL A 286 -19.76 -1.30 11.25
N HIS A 287 -18.84 -0.40 10.88
CA HIS A 287 -19.15 1.02 10.78
C HIS A 287 -19.52 1.44 9.36
N VAL A 288 -20.62 2.19 9.22
CA VAL A 288 -20.99 2.87 7.95
C VAL A 288 -20.08 4.08 7.69
N ARG A 289 -19.55 4.71 8.75
CA ARG A 289 -18.60 5.82 8.67
C ARG A 289 -17.17 5.30 8.44
N PRO A 290 -16.29 6.08 7.76
CA PRO A 290 -14.92 5.66 7.47
C PRO A 290 -14.00 5.82 8.70
N VAL A 291 -14.27 5.09 9.79
CA VAL A 291 -13.51 5.18 11.05
C VAL A 291 -12.02 4.93 10.83
N ASN A 292 -11.67 3.95 10.00
CA ASN A 292 -10.26 3.68 9.67
C ASN A 292 -9.58 4.86 8.96
N MET A 293 -10.29 5.62 8.12
CA MET A 293 -9.72 6.82 7.51
C MET A 293 -9.30 7.84 8.57
N PHE A 294 -10.17 8.08 9.57
CA PHE A 294 -9.84 8.98 10.67
C PHE A 294 -8.68 8.47 11.52
N ASN A 295 -8.64 7.16 11.82
CA ASN A 295 -7.51 6.56 12.54
C ASN A 295 -6.19 6.77 11.79
N ILE A 296 -6.17 6.54 10.47
CA ILE A 296 -4.98 6.80 9.64
C ILE A 296 -4.60 8.27 9.69
N LEU A 297 -5.55 9.20 9.54
CA LEU A 297 -5.28 10.64 9.57
C LEU A 297 -4.73 11.11 10.92
N ILE A 298 -5.28 10.64 12.04
CA ILE A 298 -4.80 10.97 13.38
C ILE A 298 -3.39 10.43 13.58
N SER A 299 -3.15 9.16 13.25
CA SER A 299 -1.81 8.56 13.33
C SER A 299 -0.80 9.25 12.43
N PHE A 300 -1.23 9.72 11.26
CA PHE A 300 -0.39 10.43 10.32
C PHE A 300 -0.04 11.83 10.84
N ALA A 301 -0.99 12.53 11.46
CA ALA A 301 -0.73 13.78 12.15
C ALA A 301 0.23 13.59 13.33
N ILE A 302 0.13 12.48 14.08
CA ILE A 302 1.08 12.13 15.16
C ILE A 302 2.49 11.91 14.58
N PHE A 303 2.61 11.19 13.46
CA PHE A 303 3.88 11.01 12.76
C PHE A 303 4.48 12.37 12.37
N LEU A 304 3.72 13.23 11.68
CA LEU A 304 4.21 14.54 11.24
C LEU A 304 4.57 15.44 12.43
N GLY A 305 3.69 15.54 13.42
CA GLY A 305 3.91 16.36 14.62
C GLY A 305 5.13 15.92 15.41
N SER A 306 5.30 14.61 15.63
CA SER A 306 6.48 14.08 16.30
C SER A 306 7.75 14.24 15.46
N SER A 307 7.68 14.05 14.15
CA SER A 307 8.85 14.23 13.27
C SER A 307 9.32 15.68 13.26
N LEU A 308 8.40 16.65 13.19
CA LEU A 308 8.72 18.08 13.26
C LEU A 308 9.29 18.46 14.63
N ALA A 309 8.66 17.99 15.72
CA ALA A 309 9.11 18.28 17.07
C ALA A 309 10.54 17.77 17.31
N VAL A 310 10.87 16.57 16.82
CA VAL A 310 12.20 16.01 17.05
C VAL A 310 13.25 16.60 16.10
N GLN A 311 12.87 16.96 14.87
CA GLN A 311 13.76 17.74 13.99
C GLN A 311 14.16 19.07 14.63
N ALA A 312 13.26 19.72 15.35
CA ALA A 312 13.57 20.97 16.05
C ALA A 312 14.55 20.81 17.23
N VAL A 313 14.73 19.61 17.77
CA VAL A 313 15.54 19.36 18.98
C VAL A 313 16.89 18.71 18.67
N SER A 314 16.92 17.65 17.84
CA SER A 314 18.11 16.80 17.68
C SER A 314 18.54 16.56 16.23
N GLY A 315 17.69 16.87 15.24
CA GLY A 315 18.00 16.80 13.81
C GLY A 315 18.40 15.42 13.24
N GLY A 316 18.37 14.35 14.05
CA GLY A 316 18.95 13.05 13.68
C GLY A 316 18.00 12.13 12.89
N LEU A 317 18.54 11.45 11.88
CA LEU A 317 17.91 10.41 11.05
C LEU A 317 16.97 9.46 11.80
N MET A 318 17.50 8.85 12.87
CA MET A 318 16.81 7.81 13.63
C MET A 318 15.49 8.30 14.21
N HIS A 319 15.38 9.60 14.46
CA HIS A 319 14.18 10.18 15.06
C HIS A 319 13.01 10.23 14.09
N VAL A 320 13.24 10.44 12.79
CA VAL A 320 12.17 10.38 11.78
C VAL A 320 11.57 8.97 11.73
N LEU A 321 12.42 7.95 11.81
CA LEU A 321 11.99 6.55 11.84
C LEU A 321 11.30 6.17 13.15
N VAL A 322 11.78 6.69 14.29
CA VAL A 322 11.08 6.52 15.58
C VAL A 322 9.71 7.20 15.53
N SER A 323 9.60 8.42 14.99
CA SER A 323 8.32 9.10 14.77
C SER A 323 7.38 8.28 13.89
N PHE A 324 7.91 7.64 12.84
CA PHE A 324 7.14 6.71 12.01
C PHE A 324 6.61 5.53 12.83
N VAL A 325 7.45 4.90 13.66
CA VAL A 325 7.02 3.80 14.56
C VAL A 325 5.98 4.27 15.57
N VAL A 326 6.15 5.45 16.16
CA VAL A 326 5.17 6.05 17.08
C VAL A 326 3.83 6.25 16.38
N GLY A 327 3.85 6.77 15.16
CA GLY A 327 2.64 6.95 14.36
C GLY A 327 1.95 5.61 14.04
N ILE A 328 2.69 4.60 13.56
CA ILE A 328 2.12 3.26 13.30
C ILE A 328 1.61 2.64 14.59
N SER A 329 2.30 2.84 15.72
CA SER A 329 1.86 2.36 17.03
C SER A 329 0.54 2.98 17.44
N ALA A 330 0.38 4.29 17.25
CA ALA A 330 -0.90 4.96 17.46
C ALA A 330 -1.99 4.37 16.56
N LEU A 331 -1.67 4.03 15.30
CA LEU A 331 -2.63 3.41 14.38
C LEU A 331 -3.12 2.04 14.90
N GLY A 332 -2.19 1.18 15.33
CA GLY A 332 -2.53 -0.12 15.93
C GLY A 332 -3.36 0.02 17.20
N ILE A 333 -3.03 0.98 18.08
CA ILE A 333 -3.76 1.25 19.32
C ILE A 333 -5.18 1.76 19.03
N LEU A 334 -5.34 2.71 18.12
CA LEU A 334 -6.65 3.27 17.75
C LEU A 334 -7.56 2.17 17.16
N SER A 335 -7.03 1.33 16.27
CA SER A 335 -7.79 0.18 15.74
C SER A 335 -8.18 -0.82 16.82
N GLY A 336 -7.28 -1.12 17.76
CA GLY A 336 -7.57 -1.97 18.91
C GLY A 336 -8.65 -1.41 19.82
N TRP A 337 -8.61 -0.09 20.07
CA TRP A 337 -9.58 0.61 20.89
C TRP A 337 -10.98 0.62 20.26
N GLU A 338 -11.07 0.93 18.96
CA GLU A 338 -12.36 0.89 18.24
C GLU A 338 -12.96 -0.52 18.24
N THR A 339 -12.14 -1.54 18.02
CA THR A 339 -12.60 -2.93 18.09
C THR A 339 -13.11 -3.30 19.49
N ARG A 340 -12.46 -2.80 20.55
CA ARG A 340 -12.91 -3.01 21.93
C ARG A 340 -14.28 -2.37 22.18
N LYS A 341 -14.54 -1.16 21.66
CA LYS A 341 -15.86 -0.50 21.76
C LYS A 341 -16.97 -1.31 21.10
N ILE A 342 -16.71 -1.83 19.89
CA ILE A 342 -17.63 -2.72 19.16
C ILE A 342 -17.99 -3.92 20.05
N PHE A 343 -17.00 -4.53 20.71
CA PHE A 343 -17.21 -5.71 21.54
C PHE A 343 -17.83 -5.45 22.92
N SER A 344 -17.84 -4.21 23.39
CA SER A 344 -18.51 -3.81 24.64
C SER A 344 -19.96 -3.38 24.43
N GLY A 345 -20.46 -3.32 23.18
CA GLY A 345 -21.83 -2.91 22.90
C GLY A 345 -22.10 -1.43 23.11
N ALA A 346 -21.05 -0.59 23.15
CA ALA A 346 -21.23 0.85 23.09
C ALA A 346 -21.75 1.19 21.69
N GLU A 347 -22.87 1.90 21.60
CA GLU A 347 -23.48 2.23 20.30
C GLU A 347 -22.43 2.85 19.36
N PRO A 348 -22.30 2.34 18.13
CA PRO A 348 -21.37 2.91 17.16
C PRO A 348 -21.85 4.33 16.81
N ALA A 349 -21.04 5.33 17.18
CA ALA A 349 -21.34 6.75 16.99
C ALA A 349 -21.45 7.19 15.52
#